data_AF-A0A7V9CAJ1-F1
#
_entry.id   AF-A0A7V9CAJ1-F1
#
_cell.length_a   1.000
_cell.length_b   1.000
_cell.length_c   1.000
_cell.angle_alpha   90.00
_cell.angle_beta   90.00
_cell.angle_gamma   90.00
#
_symmetry.space_group_name_H-M   'P 1'
#
loop_
_entity.id
_entity.type
_entity.pdbx_description
1 polymer ?
#
loop_
_entity_poly.entity_id
_entity_poly.type
_entity_poly.pdbx_seq_one_letter_code
_entity_poly.pdbx_strand_id
1 'polypeptide(L)'
;LIGAGADGRNNTADDILSLTGETVTQVQNRVLGTASSAPLFTAVPGYGLVGLRGAIRFGESSEVFVDFENIADKNYRGISWGVDGAGRSVTLRYRYKF
;
A
#
# COMPACT_ATOMS: atom_id res chain seq x y z
N LEU A 1 30.40 1.35 17.40
CA LEU A 1 30.50 2.02 16.09
C LEU A 1 30.91 0.95 15.09
N ILE A 2 30.24 0.83 13.95
CA ILE A 2 30.44 -0.27 12.97
C ILE A 2 31.89 -0.31 12.47
N GLY A 3 32.47 -1.49 12.32
CA GLY A 3 33.82 -1.70 11.76
C GLY A 3 33.78 -2.45 10.42
N ALA A 4 34.78 -2.19 9.57
CA ALA A 4 34.93 -2.85 8.27
C ALA A 4 34.94 -4.38 8.41
N GLY A 5 34.25 -5.04 7.48
CA GLY A 5 34.14 -6.49 7.40
C GLY A 5 35.41 -7.18 6.87
N ALA A 6 35.23 -8.41 6.38
CA ALA A 6 36.30 -9.21 5.81
C ALA A 6 36.90 -8.59 4.53
N ASP A 7 36.15 -7.75 3.83
CA ASP A 7 36.62 -7.04 2.63
C ASP A 7 37.42 -5.76 2.93
N GLY A 8 37.51 -5.36 4.21
CA GLY A 8 38.25 -4.17 4.65
C GLY A 8 37.66 -2.85 4.17
N ARG A 9 36.43 -2.85 3.62
CA ARG A 9 35.71 -1.65 3.21
C ARG A 9 34.64 -1.34 4.26
N ASN A 10 34.34 -0.05 4.41
CA ASN A 10 33.22 0.38 5.24
C ASN A 10 31.97 0.52 4.36
N ASN A 11 30.81 0.35 4.97
CA ASN A 11 29.48 0.43 4.36
C ASN A 11 29.20 -0.72 3.38
N THR A 12 29.70 -1.92 3.68
CA THR A 12 29.47 -3.16 2.93
C THR A 12 28.68 -4.16 3.78
N ALA A 13 28.07 -5.15 3.13
CA ALA A 13 27.11 -6.05 3.79
C ALA A 13 27.75 -6.96 4.87
N ASP A 14 29.07 -7.09 4.84
CA ASP A 14 29.91 -7.85 5.75
C ASP A 14 30.46 -7.02 6.92
N ASP A 15 30.15 -5.72 7.00
CA ASP A 15 30.49 -4.85 8.12
C ASP A 15 30.02 -5.43 9.46
N ILE A 16 30.84 -5.28 10.51
CA ILE A 16 30.61 -5.91 11.81
C ILE A 16 30.17 -4.85 12.85
N LEU A 17 29.10 -5.15 13.58
CA LEU A 17 28.68 -4.34 14.72
C LEU A 17 29.61 -4.60 15.92
N SER A 18 30.35 -3.56 16.35
CA SER A 18 31.31 -3.66 17.46
C SER A 18 30.70 -4.11 18.80
N LEU A 19 29.37 -3.99 18.97
CA LEU A 19 28.67 -4.33 20.20
C LEU A 19 28.23 -5.80 20.25
N THR A 20 27.84 -6.38 19.10
CA THR A 20 27.26 -7.73 19.04
C THR A 20 28.15 -8.73 18.29
N GLY A 21 29.15 -8.26 17.54
CA GLY A 21 29.97 -9.10 16.67
C GLY A 21 29.23 -9.65 15.44
N GLU A 22 27.95 -9.28 15.27
CA GLU A 22 27.14 -9.68 14.10
C GLU A 22 27.49 -8.82 12.89
N THR A 23 27.45 -9.40 11.69
CA THR A 23 27.52 -8.62 10.44
C THR A 23 26.22 -7.87 10.20
N VAL A 24 26.27 -6.79 9.42
CA VAL A 24 25.09 -6.04 8.98
C VAL A 24 24.06 -6.97 8.34
N THR A 25 24.50 -7.92 7.50
CA THR A 25 23.62 -8.93 6.89
C THR A 25 22.96 -9.85 7.94
N GLN A 26 23.69 -10.29 8.96
CA GLN A 26 23.14 -11.14 10.02
C GLN A 26 22.05 -10.41 10.82
N VAL A 27 22.30 -9.14 11.15
CA VAL A 27 21.33 -8.29 11.85
C VAL A 27 20.10 -8.03 10.98
N GLN A 28 20.30 -7.74 9.69
CA GLN A 28 19.20 -7.57 8.73
C GLN A 28 18.37 -8.85 8.63
N ASN A 29 19.00 -10.02 8.48
CA ASN A 29 18.28 -11.29 8.41
C ASN A 29 17.52 -11.62 9.70
N ARG A 30 18.04 -11.23 10.87
CA ARG A 30 17.39 -11.44 12.16
C ARG A 30 16.20 -10.50 12.37
N VAL A 31 16.30 -9.25 11.94
CA VAL A 31 15.27 -8.21 12.16
C VAL A 31 14.20 -8.23 11.07
N LEU A 32 14.61 -8.39 9.80
CA LEU A 32 13.75 -8.29 8.63
C LEU A 32 13.45 -9.64 7.97
N GLY A 33 14.20 -10.70 8.32
CA GLY A 33 14.18 -11.95 7.58
C GLY A 33 15.10 -11.92 6.35
N THR A 34 15.23 -13.06 5.67
CA THR A 34 15.88 -13.14 4.35
C THR A 34 14.90 -12.70 3.26
N ALA A 35 15.35 -12.39 2.04
CA ALA A 35 14.41 -12.16 0.92
C ALA A 35 13.45 -13.34 0.66
N SER A 36 13.79 -14.53 1.16
CA SER A 36 12.99 -15.76 1.16
C SER A 36 12.12 -15.95 2.40
N SER A 37 12.11 -15.03 3.37
CA SER A 37 11.18 -15.09 4.50
C SER A 37 9.75 -14.97 3.98
N ALA A 38 8.88 -15.86 4.48
CA ALA A 38 7.52 -16.05 3.99
C ALA A 38 6.76 -14.73 3.76
N PRO A 39 5.90 -14.64 2.73
CA PRO A 39 5.16 -13.42 2.45
C PRO A 39 4.32 -13.02 3.67
N LEU A 40 4.24 -11.71 3.94
CA LEU A 40 3.45 -11.14 5.05
C LEU A 40 2.00 -11.64 5.04
N PHE A 41 1.46 -11.91 3.84
CA PHE A 41 0.18 -12.56 3.62
C PHE A 41 0.33 -13.68 2.59
N THR A 42 -0.15 -14.88 2.91
CA THR A 42 -0.18 -16.02 1.97
C THR A 42 -1.36 -15.97 1.01
N ALA A 43 -2.42 -15.25 1.37
CA ALA A 43 -3.59 -14.99 0.54
C ALA A 43 -4.29 -13.70 0.99
N VAL A 44 -5.02 -13.07 0.05
CA VAL A 44 -5.92 -11.94 0.34
C VAL A 44 -7.37 -12.46 0.32
N PRO A 45 -8.17 -12.25 1.37
CA PRO A 45 -9.58 -12.66 1.37
C PRO A 45 -10.37 -12.03 0.22
N GLY A 46 -11.25 -12.81 -0.40
CA GLY A 46 -12.19 -12.29 -1.39
C GLY A 46 -13.12 -11.25 -0.77
N TYR A 47 -13.43 -10.20 -1.53
CA TYR A 47 -14.34 -9.14 -1.11
C TYR A 47 -15.19 -8.67 -2.29
N GLY A 48 -16.34 -8.07 -1.96
CA GLY A 48 -17.22 -7.42 -2.92
C GLY A 48 -17.58 -6.03 -2.42
N LEU A 49 -17.61 -5.06 -3.33
CA LEU A 49 -18.00 -3.69 -3.04
C LEU A 49 -19.25 -3.38 -3.86
N VAL A 50 -20.13 -2.57 -3.27
CA VAL A 50 -21.34 -2.07 -3.94
C VAL A 50 -21.28 -0.56 -3.95
N GLY A 51 -21.60 0.02 -5.10
CA GLY A 51 -21.70 1.46 -5.30
C GLY A 51 -22.91 1.82 -6.15
N LEU A 52 -23.38 3.05 -5.98
CA LEU A 52 -24.48 3.63 -6.73
C LEU A 52 -24.03 4.96 -7.34
N ARG A 53 -24.22 5.09 -8.65
CA ARG A 53 -23.91 6.32 -9.38
C ARG A 53 -25.10 6.78 -10.21
N GLY A 54 -25.27 8.09 -10.30
CA GLY A 54 -26.35 8.71 -11.06
C GLY A 54 -25.96 10.09 -11.55
N ALA A 55 -26.58 10.52 -12.64
CA ALA A 55 -26.48 11.88 -13.14
C ALA A 55 -27.86 12.42 -13.52
N ILE A 56 -28.07 13.70 -13.26
CA ILE A 56 -29.23 14.44 -13.73
C ILE A 56 -28.77 15.64 -14.56
N ARG A 57 -29.35 15.77 -15.75
CA ARG A 57 -29.19 16.93 -16.61
C ARG A 57 -30.33 17.91 -16.37
N PHE A 58 -30.02 19.19 -16.24
CA PHE A 58 -31.02 20.25 -16.17
C PHE A 58 -30.68 21.37 -17.14
N GLY A 59 -31.66 21.78 -17.94
CA GLY A 59 -31.42 22.65 -19.09
C GLY A 59 -30.55 21.97 -20.16
N GLU A 60 -29.99 22.78 -21.05
CA GLU A 60 -29.21 22.31 -22.20
C GLU A 60 -27.72 22.11 -21.87
N SER A 61 -27.22 22.88 -20.90
CA SER A 61 -25.79 22.99 -20.61
C SER A 61 -25.34 22.32 -19.31
N SER A 62 -26.26 22.00 -18.39
CA SER A 62 -25.88 21.70 -17.00
C SER A 62 -26.19 20.25 -16.61
N GLU A 63 -25.26 19.63 -15.86
CA GLU A 63 -25.38 18.26 -15.37
C GLU A 63 -24.77 18.13 -13.97
N VAL A 64 -25.50 17.46 -13.08
CA VAL A 64 -25.01 17.06 -11.75
C VAL A 64 -24.87 15.55 -11.72
N PHE A 65 -23.71 15.09 -11.28
CA PHE A 65 -23.37 13.69 -11.09
C PHE A 65 -23.06 13.42 -9.62
N VAL A 66 -23.56 12.29 -9.13
CA VAL A 66 -23.34 11.79 -7.78
C VAL A 66 -22.83 10.35 -7.89
N ASP A 67 -21.77 10.06 -7.17
CA ASP A 67 -21.22 8.72 -7.00
C ASP A 67 -21.14 8.39 -5.51
N PHE A 68 -21.60 7.20 -5.14
CA PHE A 68 -21.52 6.70 -3.79
C PHE A 68 -20.89 5.31 -3.83
N GLU A 69 -19.65 5.20 -3.38
CA GLU A 69 -18.86 3.97 -3.43
C GLU A 69 -18.71 3.35 -2.05
N ASN A 70 -18.50 2.03 -2.03
CA ASN A 70 -18.33 1.22 -0.82
C ASN A 70 -19.42 1.50 0.23
N ILE A 71 -20.69 1.35 -0.16
CA ILE A 71 -21.86 1.71 0.66
C ILE A 71 -21.85 1.05 2.04
N ALA A 72 -21.38 -0.20 2.10
CA ALA A 72 -21.29 -1.01 3.31
C ALA A 72 -20.01 -0.75 4.15
N ASP A 73 -19.17 0.21 3.73
CA ASP A 73 -17.91 0.58 4.39
C ASP A 73 -17.01 -0.63 4.68
N LYS A 74 -16.90 -1.53 3.69
CA LYS A 74 -16.11 -2.74 3.82
C LYS A 74 -14.64 -2.38 3.76
N ASN A 75 -13.88 -2.73 4.81
CA ASN A 75 -12.43 -2.71 4.73
C ASN A 75 -11.94 -3.83 3.80
N TYR A 76 -11.10 -3.48 2.83
CA TYR A 76 -10.54 -4.39 1.84
C TYR A 76 -9.12 -3.96 1.45
N ARG A 77 -8.38 -4.86 0.81
CA ARG A 77 -7.00 -4.63 0.36
C ARG A 77 -6.86 -5.01 -1.10
N GLY A 78 -6.22 -4.15 -1.89
CA GLY A 78 -6.04 -4.43 -3.32
C GLY A 78 -5.00 -5.52 -3.55
N ILE A 79 -5.36 -6.52 -4.35
CA ILE A 79 -4.52 -7.69 -4.65
C ILE A 79 -3.22 -7.27 -5.38
N SER A 80 -3.28 -6.23 -6.21
CA SER A 80 -2.14 -5.77 -7.02
C SER A 80 -1.16 -4.85 -6.27
N TRP A 81 -1.60 -4.16 -5.22
CA TRP A 81 -0.81 -3.09 -4.59
C TRP A 81 -0.62 -3.23 -3.09
N GLY A 82 -1.31 -4.16 -2.41
CA GLY A 82 -1.10 -4.45 -0.98
C GLY A 82 -1.50 -3.34 0.00
N VAL A 83 -1.93 -2.18 -0.50
CA VAL A 83 -2.51 -1.07 0.26
C VAL A 83 -4.01 -1.26 0.47
N ASP A 84 -4.49 -0.79 1.62
CA ASP A 84 -5.91 -0.75 1.95
C ASP A 84 -6.69 0.11 0.96
N GLY A 85 -7.83 -0.40 0.55
CA GLY A 85 -8.73 0.26 -0.38
C GLY A 85 -9.46 1.44 0.25
N ALA A 86 -10.05 2.29 -0.59
CA ALA A 86 -10.82 3.42 -0.11
C ALA A 86 -12.05 2.94 0.69
N GLY A 87 -12.29 3.59 1.83
CA GLY A 87 -13.53 3.40 2.60
C GLY A 87 -14.75 3.95 1.86
N ARG A 88 -15.86 4.07 2.56
CA ARG A 88 -17.07 4.70 2.03
C ARG A 88 -16.82 6.14 1.59
N SER A 89 -17.17 6.47 0.33
CA SER A 89 -16.91 7.80 -0.25
C SER A 89 -18.10 8.29 -1.06
N VAL A 90 -18.30 9.62 -1.07
CA VAL A 90 -19.30 10.30 -1.91
C VAL A 90 -18.59 11.32 -2.78
N THR A 91 -18.82 11.25 -4.10
CA THR A 91 -18.31 12.23 -5.07
C THR A 91 -19.47 13.01 -5.66
N LEU A 92 -19.36 14.35 -5.63
CA LEU A 92 -20.26 15.26 -6.31
C LEU A 92 -19.52 15.95 -7.45
N ARG A 93 -20.10 15.96 -8.65
CA ARG A 93 -19.54 16.63 -9.82
C ARG A 93 -20.60 17.46 -10.51
N TYR A 94 -20.25 18.71 -10.82
CA TYR A 94 -21.03 19.58 -11.70
C TYR A 94 -20.30 19.72 -13.04
N ARG A 95 -21.04 19.60 -14.14
CA ARG A 95 -20.52 19.77 -15.50
C ARG A 95 -21.36 20.78 -16.27
N TYR A 96 -20.69 21.78 -16.83
CA TYR A 96 -21.27 22.77 -17.73
C TYR A 96 -20.74 22.55 -19.15
N LYS A 97 -21.62 22.58 -20.16
CA LYS A 97 -21.28 22.50 -21.59
C LYS A 97 -21.66 23.82 -22.27
N PHE A 98 -20.65 24.47 -22.88
CA PHE A 98 -20.79 25.69 -23.67
C PHE A 98 -21.16 25.36 -25.12
#